data_AF-A0A920QX26-F1
#
_entry.id   AF-A0A920QX26-F1
#
_cell.length_a   1.000
_cell.length_b   1.000
_cell.length_c   1.000
_cell.angle_alpha   90.00
_cell.angle_beta   90.00
_cell.angle_gamma   90.00
#
_symmetry.space_group_name_H-M   'P 1'
#
loop_
_entity.id
_entity.type
_entity.pdbx_description
1 polymer ?
#
loop_
_entity_poly.entity_id
_entity_poly.type
_entity_poly.pdbx_seq_one_letter_code
_entity_poly.pdbx_strand_id
1 'polypeptide(L)' 'MPKKVKLEGGQGQIAVVECLARHDIPVCAHVGLKPQSVHKIGGF' A
#
# COMPACT_ATOMS: atom_id res chain seq x y z
N MET A 1 14.74 -2.66 13.42
CA MET A 1 14.05 -1.66 12.58
C MET A 1 13.37 -2.37 11.42
N PRO A 2 12.13 -2.02 11.06
CA PRO A 2 11.44 -2.59 9.91
C PRO A 2 12.21 -2.28 8.62
N LYS A 3 12.35 -3.28 7.74
CA LYS A 3 13.13 -3.17 6.49
C LYS A 3 12.30 -2.70 5.28
N LYS A 4 10.98 -2.54 5.44
CA LYS A 4 10.04 -2.11 4.39
C LYS A 4 8.72 -1.65 5.02
N VAL A 5 7.93 -0.90 4.27
CA VAL A 5 6.54 -0.53 4.60
C VAL A 5 5.55 -1.27 3.70
N LYS A 6 4.33 -1.52 4.18
CA LYS A 6 3.24 -2.11 3.38
C LYS A 6 2.17 -1.06 3.12
N LEU A 7 1.71 -0.94 1.88
CA LEU A 7 0.60 -0.07 1.49
C LEU A 7 -0.51 -0.89 0.82
N GLU A 8 -1.76 -0.69 1.26
CA GLU A 8 -2.93 -1.27 0.60
C GLU A 8 -3.48 -0.29 -0.43
N GLY A 9 -3.54 -0.68 -1.70
CA GLY A 9 -3.97 0.22 -2.76
C GLY A 9 -3.69 -0.30 -4.16
N GLY A 10 -4.25 0.40 -5.14
CA GLY A 10 -4.01 0.16 -6.56
C GLY A 10 -3.31 1.36 -7.21
N GLN A 11 -3.65 1.66 -8.46
CA GLN A 11 -3.04 2.76 -9.24
C GLN A 11 -3.06 4.12 -8.53
N GLY A 12 -4.07 4.41 -7.69
CA GLY A 12 -4.13 5.64 -6.91
C GLY A 12 -2.99 5.85 -5.91
N GLN A 13 -2.15 4.83 -5.64
CA GLN A 13 -0.99 4.92 -4.73
C GLN A 13 0.35 5.11 -5.47
N ILE A 14 0.37 5.18 -6.81
CA ILE A 14 1.62 5.25 -7.58
C ILE A 14 2.50 6.43 -7.12
N ALA A 15 1.93 7.63 -7.01
CA ALA A 15 2.69 8.82 -6.58
C ALA A 15 3.32 8.67 -5.18
N VAL A 16 2.64 7.96 -4.27
CA VAL A 16 3.15 7.68 -2.92
C VAL A 16 4.29 6.67 -2.98
N VAL A 17 4.14 5.58 -3.74
CA VAL A 17 5.18 4.56 -3.92
C VAL A 17 6.43 5.16 -4.54
N GLU A 18 6.28 6.00 -5.58
CA GLU A 18 7.40 6.70 -6.21
C GLU A 18 8.10 7.65 -5.24
N CYS A 19 7.35 8.38 -4.40
CA CYS A 19 7.93 9.26 -3.39
C CYS A 19 8.80 8.48 -2.40
N LEU A 20 8.27 7.37 -1.87
CA LEU A 20 8.98 6.50 -0.91
C LEU A 20 10.21 5.84 -1.56
N ALA A 21 10.08 5.36 -2.79
CA ALA A 21 11.19 4.77 -3.53
C ALA A 21 12.32 5.78 -3.79
N ARG A 22 12.01 7.04 -4.10
CA ARG A 22 13.02 8.12 -4.23
C ARG A 22 13.78 8.43 -2.95
N HIS A 23 13.29 7.99 -1.79
CA HIS A 23 13.93 8.18 -0.49
C HIS A 23 14.47 6.86 0.08
N ASP A 24 14.69 5.86 -0.79
CA ASP A 24 15.24 4.55 -0.44
C ASP A 24 14.39 3.78 0.60
N ILE A 25 13.07 4.03 0.64
CA ILE A 25 12.13 3.33 1.52
C ILE A 25 11.46 2.19 0.72
N PRO A 26 11.76 0.91 1.00
CA PRO A 26 11.16 -0.19 0.26
C PRO A 26 9.68 -0.33 0.56
N VAL A 27 8.88 -0.56 -0.47
CA VAL A 27 7.42 -0.71 -0.37
C VAL A 27 6.97 -2.09 -0.83
N CYS A 28 6.13 -2.73 -0.03
CA CYS A 28 5.36 -3.90 -0.42
C CYS A 28 3.93 -3.46 -0.76
N ALA A 29 3.54 -3.59 -2.02
CA ALA A 29 2.16 -3.32 -2.43
C ALA A 29 1.24 -4.47 -2.02
N HIS A 30 0.06 -4.16 -1.48
CA HIS A 30 -1.02 -5.11 -1.23
C HIS A 30 -2.22 -4.75 -2.11
N VAL A 31 -2.48 -5.63 -3.08
CA VAL A 31 -3.59 -5.54 -4.04
C VAL A 31 -4.62 -6.65 -3.78
N GLY A 32 -5.82 -6.53 -4.33
CA GLY A 32 -6.91 -7.48 -4.12
C GLY A 32 -7.76 -7.15 -2.88
N LEU A 33 -7.96 -8.14 -1.99
CA LEU A 33 -8.66 -7.94 -0.74
C LEU A 33 -7.84 -7.03 0.18
N LYS A 34 -8.36 -5.84 0.47
CA LYS A 34 -7.71 -4.84 1.31
C LYS A 34 -8.49 -4.73 2.63
N PRO A 35 -8.03 -5.36 3.72
CA PRO A 35 -8.66 -5.23 5.04
C PRO A 35 -8.97 -3.79 5.45
N GLN A 36 -8.12 -2.82 5.09
CA GLN A 36 -8.36 -1.40 5.39
C GLN A 36 -9.60 -0.83 4.68
N SER A 37 -10.08 -1.50 3.64
CA SER A 37 -11.27 -1.12 2.89
C SER A 37 -12.52 -1.89 3.33
N VAL A 38 -12.51 -2.63 4.45
CA VAL A 38 -13.61 -3.51 4.89
C VAL A 38 -14.99 -2.85 4.86
N HIS A 39 -15.11 -1.58 5.30
CA HIS A 39 -16.38 -0.85 5.26
C HIS A 39 -16.85 -0.47 3.84
N LYS A 40 -15.95 -0.44 2.86
CA LYS A 40 -16.28 -0.16 1.44
C LYS A 40 -16.67 -1.43 0.68
N ILE A 41 -16.11 -2.58 1.06
CA ILE A 41 -16.36 -3.87 0.40
C ILE A 41 -17.44 -4.70 1.11
N GLY A 42 -17.86 -4.31 2.32
CA GLY A 42 -18.97 -4.93 3.05
C GLY A 42 -18.57 -6.18 3.86
N GLY A 43 -17.29 -6.48 4.02
CA GLY A 43 -16.81 -7.68 4.72
C GLY A 43 -15.45 -8.16 4.24
N PHE A 44 -15.07 -9.38 4.64
CA PHE A 44 -13.91 -10.11 4.12
C PHE A 44 -14.34 -11.16 3.11
#